data_AF-A0A822ISW0-F1
#
_entry.id   AF-A0A822ISW0-F1
#
_cell.length_a   1.000
_cell.length_b   1.000
_cell.length_c   1.000
_cell.angle_alpha   90.00
_cell.angle_beta   90.00
_cell.angle_gamma   90.00
#
_symmetry.space_group_name_H-M   'P 1'
#
loop_
_entity.id
_entity.type
_entity.pdbx_description
1 polymer ?
#
loop_
_entity_poly.entity_id
_entity_poly.type
_entity_poly.pdbx_seq_one_letter_code
_entity_poly.pdbx_strand_id
1 'polypeptide(L)'
;MEEQFEYSEKVMDHFRNPRNVGQIKDADGTGRVGNPVCGDLMEIQIKVENNILKDVKFKTFGCGSAIATSSMITEMAIGKTLEEALKITRGEVAAELGGLPLIKMHCSNLAADALHAAIKDYMSKKEEKAKLEAEKYDFDVIVVGGGPGGLTTGILCAYRGLKTAIFEASSWGGILSWLCPDKMIENFPGLCEKSTCSDLVNSWMNEAKKLKVEMKKERVNEITPDRKVIAESGEYRGKILVLATGSSPATGGIKGEEKFSKDEKGVYYYVRNPQNFQGKRVVIVGGGNSAADAALSLADTADLITIACRSDELKVAPNKIERLKAIDKVKVLYNTEVVEISGTDKVEKVIMKDLKEDELIQQVVDSVVLAVGLIPNTEIFKKLGLEMDDRGYLKTDKTQKTNIDGIYAVGDIASDLALVVVAVANGATVAHNAYVELRKPYWK
;
A
#
# COMPACT_ATOMS: atom_id res chain seq x y z
N MET A 1 -69.86 32.37 -20.23
CA MET A 1 -68.60 32.12 -19.51
C MET A 1 -67.69 31.35 -20.46
N GLU A 2 -66.98 32.07 -21.32
CA GLU A 2 -65.83 31.51 -22.03
C GLU A 2 -64.61 31.80 -21.15
N GLU A 3 -64.19 30.82 -20.35
CA GLU A 3 -62.82 30.86 -19.82
C GLU A 3 -61.90 30.56 -21.00
N GLN A 4 -61.27 31.61 -21.52
CA GLN A 4 -60.23 31.54 -22.53
C GLN A 4 -59.11 30.63 -21.99
N PHE A 5 -58.90 29.48 -22.62
CA PHE A 5 -57.74 28.60 -22.38
C PHE A 5 -56.48 29.26 -22.95
N GLU A 6 -56.05 30.39 -22.40
CA GLU A 6 -54.83 31.06 -22.85
C GLU A 6 -53.61 30.40 -22.21
N TYR A 7 -52.73 29.87 -23.07
CA TYR A 7 -51.37 29.54 -22.69
C TYR A 7 -50.59 30.83 -22.46
N SER A 8 -49.72 30.85 -21.46
CA SER A 8 -48.84 31.98 -21.21
C SER A 8 -47.91 32.23 -22.42
N GLU A 9 -47.39 33.46 -22.51
CA GLU A 9 -46.38 33.79 -23.52
C GLU A 9 -45.15 32.87 -23.44
N LYS A 10 -44.72 32.52 -22.21
CA LYS A 10 -43.61 31.58 -21.98
C LYS A 10 -43.94 30.18 -22.53
N VAL A 11 -45.14 29.66 -22.32
CA VAL A 11 -45.53 28.35 -22.89
C VAL A 11 -45.48 28.40 -24.41
N MET A 12 -46.01 29.47 -25.02
CA MET A 12 -46.02 29.62 -26.47
C MET A 12 -44.60 29.78 -27.05
N ASP A 13 -43.71 30.48 -26.34
CA ASP A 13 -42.31 30.63 -26.76
C ASP A 13 -41.54 29.30 -26.69
N HIS A 14 -41.62 28.57 -25.57
CA HIS A 14 -40.97 27.27 -25.45
C HIS A 14 -41.57 26.21 -26.40
N PHE A 15 -42.83 26.35 -26.80
CA PHE A 15 -43.44 25.50 -27.82
C PHE A 15 -42.93 25.83 -29.23
N ARG A 16 -42.86 27.12 -29.61
CA ARG A 16 -42.44 27.55 -30.95
C ARG A 16 -40.92 27.46 -31.16
N ASN A 17 -40.17 27.77 -30.10
CA ASN A 17 -38.72 27.82 -30.09
C ASN A 17 -38.17 26.92 -28.95
N PRO A 18 -38.35 25.59 -29.00
CA PRO A 18 -37.90 24.73 -27.91
C PRO A 18 -36.37 24.72 -27.78
N ARG A 19 -35.87 24.85 -26.55
CA ARG A 19 -34.45 24.81 -26.21
C ARG A 19 -33.99 23.38 -25.98
N ASN A 20 -32.73 23.08 -26.28
CA ASN A 20 -32.10 21.79 -25.98
C ASN A 20 -32.79 20.55 -26.61
N VAL A 21 -33.45 20.73 -27.75
CA VAL A 21 -33.98 19.61 -28.53
C VAL A 21 -32.83 18.81 -29.14
N GLY A 22 -32.87 17.49 -29.00
CA GLY A 22 -31.92 16.59 -29.66
C GLY A 22 -31.48 15.42 -28.80
N GLN A 23 -30.31 14.90 -29.10
CA GLN A 23 -29.67 13.81 -28.36
C GLN A 23 -28.23 14.17 -28.02
N ILE A 24 -27.76 13.64 -26.91
CA ILE A 24 -26.38 13.69 -26.46
C ILE A 24 -25.70 12.40 -26.92
N LYS A 25 -24.61 12.52 -27.67
CA LYS A 25 -23.76 11.38 -28.00
C LYS A 25 -23.09 10.90 -26.71
N ASP A 26 -23.15 9.60 -26.44
CA ASP A 26 -22.59 9.00 -25.22
C ASP A 26 -23.12 9.68 -23.95
N ALA A 27 -24.46 9.80 -23.86
CA ALA A 27 -25.16 10.34 -22.70
C ALA A 27 -24.83 9.52 -21.44
N ASP A 28 -24.64 10.22 -20.31
CA ASP A 28 -24.29 9.56 -19.04
C ASP A 28 -25.54 8.94 -18.38
N GLY A 29 -26.72 9.51 -18.65
CA GLY A 29 -28.01 8.97 -18.21
C GLY A 29 -29.13 9.26 -19.20
N THR A 30 -30.13 8.38 -19.27
CA THR A 30 -31.31 8.52 -20.14
C THR A 30 -32.59 8.15 -19.39
N GLY A 31 -33.57 9.04 -19.39
CA GLY A 31 -34.88 8.85 -18.79
C GLY A 31 -35.96 8.85 -19.85
N ARG A 32 -36.82 7.82 -19.86
CA ARG A 32 -37.96 7.71 -20.77
C ARG A 32 -39.24 7.55 -19.96
N VAL A 33 -40.19 8.45 -20.15
CA VAL A 33 -41.48 8.42 -19.47
C VAL A 33 -42.57 8.71 -20.49
N GLY A 34 -43.68 7.96 -20.40
CA GLY A 34 -44.86 8.19 -21.23
C GLY A 34 -46.10 8.32 -20.36
N ASN A 35 -47.10 9.04 -20.87
CA ASN A 35 -48.39 9.16 -20.22
C ASN A 35 -49.47 8.40 -21.01
N PRO A 36 -50.03 7.30 -20.48
CA PRO A 36 -51.00 6.46 -21.21
C PRO A 36 -52.35 7.16 -21.45
N VAL A 37 -52.65 8.26 -20.74
CA VAL A 37 -53.91 8.99 -20.88
C VAL A 37 -53.93 9.84 -22.15
N CYS A 38 -52.81 10.51 -22.46
CA CYS A 38 -52.71 11.40 -23.62
C CYS A 38 -51.81 10.87 -24.74
N GLY A 39 -51.04 9.80 -24.49
CA GLY A 39 -50.11 9.22 -25.47
C GLY A 39 -48.77 9.95 -25.58
N ASP A 40 -48.54 11.01 -24.82
CA ASP A 40 -47.29 11.77 -24.85
C ASP A 40 -46.13 10.90 -24.33
N LEU A 41 -44.99 10.94 -25.02
CA LEU A 41 -43.75 10.27 -24.66
C LEU A 41 -42.61 11.29 -24.59
N MET A 42 -41.78 11.19 -23.57
CA MET A 42 -40.63 12.06 -23.36
C MET A 42 -39.38 11.25 -23.05
N GLU A 43 -38.30 11.59 -23.74
CA GLU A 43 -36.94 11.13 -23.50
C GLU A 43 -36.08 12.33 -23.09
N ILE A 44 -35.39 12.24 -21.95
CA ILE A 44 -34.37 13.20 -21.52
C ILE A 44 -33.03 12.47 -21.41
N GLN A 45 -31.97 13.08 -21.94
CA GLN A 45 -30.59 12.63 -21.86
C GLN A 45 -29.75 13.67 -21.13
N ILE A 46 -28.82 13.22 -20.29
CA ILE A 46 -27.97 14.10 -19.48
C ILE A 46 -26.48 13.85 -19.70
N LYS A 47 -25.67 14.91 -19.56
CA LYS A 47 -24.21 14.86 -19.41
C LYS A 47 -23.82 15.42 -18.04
N VAL A 48 -23.02 14.67 -17.29
CA VAL A 48 -22.67 14.98 -15.90
C VAL A 48 -21.17 15.13 -15.76
N GLU A 49 -20.72 16.25 -15.20
CA GLU A 49 -19.32 16.49 -14.86
C GLU A 49 -19.22 17.05 -13.44
N ASN A 50 -18.38 16.46 -12.60
CA ASN A 50 -18.17 16.91 -11.21
C ASN A 50 -19.47 17.11 -10.43
N ASN A 51 -20.43 16.17 -10.57
CA ASN A 51 -21.75 16.20 -9.94
C ASN A 51 -22.71 17.31 -10.46
N ILE A 52 -22.37 17.97 -11.57
CA ILE A 52 -23.16 19.05 -12.20
C ILE A 52 -23.68 18.60 -13.57
N LEU A 53 -24.93 18.93 -13.88
CA LEU A 53 -25.54 18.72 -15.20
C LEU A 53 -24.96 19.74 -16.20
N LYS A 54 -24.07 19.28 -17.09
CA LYS A 54 -23.41 20.12 -18.10
C LYS A 54 -24.25 20.31 -19.36
N ASP A 55 -24.98 19.28 -19.76
CA ASP A 55 -25.88 19.30 -20.90
C ASP A 55 -27.09 18.42 -20.60
N VAL A 56 -28.27 18.87 -21.02
CA VAL A 56 -29.52 18.15 -20.85
C VAL A 56 -30.31 18.33 -22.14
N LYS A 57 -30.56 17.25 -22.88
CA LYS A 57 -31.33 17.30 -24.13
C LYS A 57 -32.57 16.44 -24.05
N PHE A 58 -33.57 16.80 -24.84
CA PHE A 58 -34.81 16.03 -24.90
C PHE A 58 -35.25 15.69 -26.32
N LYS A 59 -36.02 14.60 -26.40
CA LYS A 59 -36.92 14.29 -27.51
C LYS A 59 -38.29 14.00 -26.93
N THR A 60 -39.33 14.59 -27.51
CA THR A 60 -40.70 14.29 -27.09
C THR A 60 -41.59 14.10 -28.30
N PHE A 61 -42.48 13.12 -28.19
CA PHE A 61 -43.63 12.98 -29.06
C PHE A 61 -44.85 13.32 -28.22
N GLY A 62 -45.42 14.50 -28.42
CA GLY A 62 -46.55 14.93 -27.61
C GLY A 62 -47.09 16.30 -27.99
N CYS A 63 -48.10 16.74 -27.25
CA CYS A 63 -48.76 18.01 -27.50
C CYS A 63 -47.84 19.23 -27.22
N GLY A 64 -48.25 20.43 -27.64
CA GLY A 64 -47.43 21.64 -27.47
C GLY A 64 -47.03 21.92 -26.01
N SER A 65 -47.88 21.55 -25.05
CA SER A 65 -47.56 21.64 -23.62
C SER A 65 -46.45 20.68 -23.20
N ALA A 66 -46.36 19.48 -23.80
CA ALA A 66 -45.27 18.55 -23.54
C ALA A 66 -43.94 19.08 -24.08
N ILE A 67 -43.94 19.68 -25.28
CA ILE A 67 -42.76 20.34 -25.86
C ILE A 67 -42.29 21.50 -24.98
N ALA A 68 -43.22 22.34 -24.53
CA ALA A 68 -42.90 23.48 -23.69
C ALA A 68 -42.34 23.06 -22.32
N THR A 69 -42.94 22.07 -21.66
CA THR A 69 -42.45 21.57 -20.36
C THR A 69 -41.12 20.84 -20.49
N SER A 70 -40.90 20.07 -21.57
CA SER A 70 -39.59 19.49 -21.88
C SER A 70 -38.52 20.56 -22.07
N SER A 71 -38.81 21.61 -22.84
CA SER A 71 -37.85 22.70 -23.04
C SER A 71 -37.52 23.38 -21.72
N MET A 72 -38.53 23.71 -20.92
CA MET A 72 -38.32 24.41 -19.65
C MET A 72 -37.49 23.58 -18.66
N ILE A 73 -37.83 22.29 -18.46
CA ILE A 73 -37.12 21.46 -17.48
C ILE A 73 -35.62 21.34 -17.82
N THR A 74 -35.26 21.30 -19.10
CA THR A 74 -33.84 21.24 -19.50
C THR A 74 -33.07 22.50 -19.12
N GLU A 75 -33.64 23.69 -19.34
CA GLU A 75 -33.01 24.95 -18.94
C GLU A 75 -32.90 25.10 -17.42
N MET A 76 -33.94 24.68 -16.70
CA MET A 76 -33.90 24.67 -15.23
C MET A 76 -32.83 23.73 -14.67
N ALA A 77 -32.55 22.62 -15.35
CA ALA A 77 -31.65 21.57 -14.86
C ALA A 77 -30.17 21.84 -15.17
N ILE A 78 -29.84 22.45 -16.31
CA ILE A 78 -28.45 22.73 -16.70
C ILE A 78 -27.77 23.64 -15.66
N GLY A 79 -26.56 23.26 -15.24
CA GLY A 79 -25.78 23.99 -14.25
C GLY A 79 -26.09 23.64 -12.79
N LYS A 80 -27.17 22.89 -12.52
CA LYS A 80 -27.48 22.39 -11.16
C LYS A 80 -26.71 21.13 -10.83
N THR A 81 -26.51 20.89 -9.54
CA THR A 81 -26.08 19.59 -9.03
C THR A 81 -27.17 18.54 -9.21
N LEU A 82 -26.79 17.25 -9.18
CA LEU A 82 -27.78 16.15 -9.29
C LEU A 82 -28.85 16.20 -8.19
N GLU A 83 -28.49 16.62 -6.97
CA GLU A 83 -29.44 16.73 -5.85
C GLU A 83 -30.42 17.89 -6.05
N GLU A 84 -29.94 19.04 -6.51
CA GLU A 84 -30.79 20.20 -6.82
C GLU A 84 -31.73 19.89 -8.00
N ALA A 85 -31.24 19.19 -9.01
CA ALA A 85 -32.04 18.79 -10.17
C ALA A 85 -33.13 17.78 -9.81
N LEU A 86 -32.87 16.86 -8.85
CA LEU A 86 -33.87 15.92 -8.31
C LEU A 86 -34.96 16.59 -7.46
N LYS A 87 -34.73 17.83 -7.01
CA LYS A 87 -35.73 18.61 -6.27
C LYS A 87 -36.69 19.35 -7.20
N ILE A 88 -36.41 19.44 -8.51
CA ILE A 88 -37.29 20.13 -9.45
C ILE A 88 -38.61 19.38 -9.56
N THR A 89 -39.68 20.03 -9.10
CA THR A 89 -41.01 19.47 -9.09
C THR A 89 -41.80 19.88 -10.33
N ARG A 90 -42.82 19.07 -10.65
CA ARG A 90 -43.87 19.42 -11.63
C ARG A 90 -44.47 20.82 -11.44
N GLY A 91 -44.65 21.24 -10.18
CA GLY A 91 -45.24 22.53 -9.84
C GLY A 91 -44.32 23.67 -10.22
N GLU A 92 -43.01 23.52 -9.98
CA GLU A 92 -42.00 24.50 -10.36
C GLU A 92 -41.86 24.60 -11.89
N VAL A 93 -41.91 23.49 -12.63
CA VAL A 93 -41.89 23.53 -14.10
C VAL A 93 -43.09 24.30 -14.66
N ALA A 94 -44.29 24.03 -14.13
CA ALA A 94 -45.50 24.73 -14.54
C ALA A 94 -45.45 26.21 -14.12
N ALA A 95 -44.98 26.52 -12.92
CA ALA A 95 -44.86 27.89 -12.41
C ALA A 95 -43.84 28.71 -13.21
N GLU A 96 -42.69 28.12 -13.57
CA GLU A 96 -41.66 28.79 -14.36
C GLU A 96 -42.16 29.13 -15.77
N LEU A 97 -43.03 28.28 -16.33
CA LEU A 97 -43.77 28.54 -17.56
C LEU A 97 -44.91 29.57 -17.40
N GLY A 98 -45.15 30.14 -16.21
CA GLY A 98 -46.25 31.08 -15.97
C GLY A 98 -47.62 30.41 -15.84
N GLY A 99 -47.64 29.11 -15.57
CA GLY A 99 -48.84 28.29 -15.42
C GLY A 99 -49.16 27.44 -16.66
N LEU A 100 -49.95 26.39 -16.44
CA LEU A 100 -50.53 25.54 -17.48
C LEU A 100 -52.03 25.37 -17.22
N PRO A 101 -52.86 25.23 -18.26
CA PRO A 101 -54.26 24.86 -18.08
C PRO A 101 -54.39 23.58 -17.25
N LEU A 102 -55.41 23.51 -16.39
CA LEU A 102 -55.58 22.39 -15.45
C LEU A 102 -55.55 21.02 -16.14
N ILE A 103 -56.15 20.90 -17.33
CA ILE A 103 -56.16 19.66 -18.11
C ILE A 103 -54.78 19.26 -18.66
N LYS A 104 -53.82 20.19 -18.74
CA LYS A 104 -52.45 20.01 -19.27
C LYS A 104 -51.37 19.94 -18.20
N MET A 105 -51.72 20.04 -16.92
CA MET A 105 -50.78 19.90 -15.80
C MET A 105 -50.04 18.54 -15.78
N HIS A 106 -50.56 17.52 -16.46
CA HIS A 106 -49.86 16.24 -16.58
C HIS A 106 -48.57 16.32 -17.42
N CYS A 107 -48.43 17.33 -18.31
CA CYS A 107 -47.24 17.52 -19.14
C CYS A 107 -46.02 17.99 -18.31
N SER A 108 -46.24 18.73 -17.22
CA SER A 108 -45.16 19.10 -16.29
C SER A 108 -44.72 17.92 -15.42
N ASN A 109 -45.62 16.97 -15.15
CA ASN A 109 -45.26 15.71 -14.48
C ASN A 109 -44.32 14.90 -15.37
N LEU A 110 -44.71 14.74 -16.64
CA LEU A 110 -43.93 13.99 -17.62
C LEU A 110 -42.48 14.50 -17.73
N ALA A 111 -42.31 15.83 -17.70
CA ALA A 111 -41.00 16.49 -17.77
C ALA A 111 -40.12 16.25 -16.55
N ALA A 112 -40.64 16.50 -15.35
CA ALA A 112 -39.90 16.27 -14.10
C ALA A 112 -39.57 14.77 -13.93
N ASP A 113 -40.54 13.89 -14.22
CA ASP A 113 -40.36 12.43 -14.12
C ASP A 113 -39.28 11.93 -15.10
N ALA A 114 -39.24 12.47 -16.33
CA ALA A 114 -38.22 12.11 -17.31
C ALA A 114 -36.82 12.57 -16.88
N LEU A 115 -36.68 13.77 -16.31
CA LEU A 115 -35.40 14.25 -15.77
C LEU A 115 -34.95 13.37 -14.59
N HIS A 116 -35.85 13.10 -13.65
CA HIS A 116 -35.56 12.24 -12.50
C HIS A 116 -35.18 10.82 -12.94
N ALA A 117 -35.85 10.27 -13.94
CA ALA A 117 -35.51 8.98 -14.52
C ALA A 117 -34.11 8.98 -15.13
N ALA A 118 -33.73 10.05 -15.85
CA ALA A 118 -32.39 10.18 -16.44
C ALA A 118 -31.28 10.24 -15.37
N ILE A 119 -31.52 10.98 -14.29
CA ILE A 119 -30.59 11.07 -13.15
C ILE A 119 -30.47 9.72 -12.43
N LYS A 120 -31.58 9.02 -12.20
CA LYS A 120 -31.58 7.68 -11.60
C LYS A 120 -30.84 6.65 -12.46
N ASP A 121 -31.04 6.67 -13.77
CA ASP A 121 -30.31 5.82 -14.72
C ASP A 121 -28.80 6.07 -14.64
N TYR A 122 -28.37 7.33 -14.64
CA TYR A 122 -26.96 7.69 -14.42
C TYR A 122 -26.41 7.16 -13.09
N MET A 123 -27.14 7.36 -11.99
CA MET A 123 -26.71 6.89 -10.67
C MET A 123 -26.61 5.36 -10.62
N SER A 124 -27.58 4.64 -11.18
CA SER A 124 -27.56 3.18 -11.26
C SER A 124 -26.40 2.65 -12.10
N LYS A 125 -26.14 3.23 -13.28
CA LYS A 125 -24.99 2.86 -14.11
C LYS A 125 -23.65 3.15 -13.43
N LYS A 126 -23.56 4.25 -12.69
CA LYS A 126 -22.37 4.60 -11.91
C LYS A 126 -22.13 3.59 -10.78
N GLU A 127 -23.18 3.18 -10.07
CA GLU A 127 -23.12 2.14 -9.03
C GLU A 127 -22.73 0.77 -9.61
N GLU A 128 -23.34 0.37 -10.73
CA GLU A 128 -23.04 -0.89 -11.41
C GLU A 128 -21.59 -0.93 -11.90
N LYS A 129 -21.11 0.17 -12.50
CA LYS A 129 -19.69 0.29 -12.90
C LYS A 129 -18.76 0.21 -11.70
N ALA A 130 -19.08 0.89 -10.59
CA ALA A 130 -18.29 0.82 -9.37
C ALA A 130 -18.30 -0.59 -8.75
N LYS A 131 -19.42 -1.32 -8.86
CA LYS A 131 -19.54 -2.69 -8.39
C LYS A 131 -18.73 -3.67 -9.24
N LEU A 132 -18.82 -3.57 -10.56
CA LEU A 132 -18.01 -4.38 -11.50
C LEU A 132 -16.50 -4.11 -11.34
N GLU A 133 -16.11 -2.86 -11.12
CA GLU A 133 -14.73 -2.52 -10.79
C GLU A 133 -14.31 -3.09 -9.42
N ALA A 134 -15.21 -3.11 -8.43
CA ALA A 134 -14.92 -3.70 -7.12
C ALA A 134 -14.79 -5.24 -7.17
N GLU A 135 -15.61 -5.93 -7.97
CA GLU A 135 -15.54 -7.38 -8.17
C GLU A 135 -14.24 -7.85 -8.85
N LYS A 136 -13.49 -6.94 -9.48
CA LYS A 136 -12.17 -7.22 -10.06
C LYS A 136 -11.07 -7.43 -8.99
N TYR A 137 -11.29 -6.94 -7.78
CA TYR A 137 -10.27 -6.90 -6.72
C TYR A 137 -10.75 -7.60 -5.46
N ASP A 138 -9.94 -8.53 -4.98
CA ASP A 138 -10.20 -9.23 -3.71
C ASP A 138 -9.98 -8.29 -2.52
N PHE A 139 -9.04 -7.36 -2.63
CA PHE A 139 -8.64 -6.43 -1.57
C PHE A 139 -8.48 -4.99 -2.08
N ASP A 140 -8.73 -4.03 -1.19
CA ASP A 140 -8.33 -2.64 -1.43
C ASP A 140 -6.80 -2.52 -1.39
N VAL A 141 -6.16 -3.19 -0.43
CA VAL A 141 -4.70 -3.19 -0.26
C VAL A 141 -4.19 -4.61 -0.04
N ILE A 142 -3.17 -5.02 -0.81
CA ILE A 142 -2.39 -6.22 -0.55
C ILE A 142 -0.99 -5.79 -0.10
N VAL A 143 -0.52 -6.36 1.00
CA VAL A 143 0.85 -6.20 1.51
C VAL A 143 1.60 -7.52 1.38
N VAL A 144 2.80 -7.48 0.80
CA VAL A 144 3.68 -8.64 0.63
C VAL A 144 4.87 -8.50 1.57
N GLY A 145 4.81 -9.20 2.70
CA GLY A 145 5.77 -9.15 3.80
C GLY A 145 5.12 -8.71 5.11
N GLY A 146 5.24 -9.55 6.14
CA GLY A 146 4.69 -9.36 7.48
C GLY A 146 5.69 -8.82 8.50
N GLY A 147 6.69 -8.04 8.05
CA GLY A 147 7.61 -7.30 8.93
C GLY A 147 7.03 -6.01 9.50
N PRO A 148 7.82 -5.17 10.20
CA PRO A 148 7.33 -3.95 10.84
C PRO A 148 6.60 -2.99 9.90
N GLY A 149 7.15 -2.75 8.69
CA GLY A 149 6.52 -1.88 7.70
C GLY A 149 5.22 -2.45 7.16
N GLY A 150 5.21 -3.73 6.78
CA GLY A 150 4.03 -4.38 6.24
C GLY A 150 2.89 -4.56 7.25
N LEU A 151 3.21 -4.98 8.48
CA LEU A 151 2.22 -5.05 9.57
C LEU A 151 1.62 -3.68 9.86
N THR A 152 2.45 -2.64 9.95
CA THR A 152 1.98 -1.26 10.18
C THR A 152 1.06 -0.79 9.06
N THR A 153 1.44 -1.00 7.79
CA THR A 153 0.58 -0.67 6.66
C THR A 153 -0.75 -1.39 6.75
N GLY A 154 -0.75 -2.70 6.95
CA GLY A 154 -1.99 -3.48 6.98
C GLY A 154 -2.92 -3.08 8.12
N ILE A 155 -2.37 -2.87 9.32
CA ILE A 155 -3.11 -2.39 10.50
C ILE A 155 -3.73 -1.03 10.22
N LEU A 156 -2.97 -0.05 9.75
CA LEU A 156 -3.46 1.31 9.57
C LEU A 156 -4.41 1.45 8.38
N CYS A 157 -4.24 0.65 7.32
CA CYS A 157 -5.22 0.55 6.23
C CYS A 157 -6.55 -0.01 6.74
N ALA A 158 -6.53 -1.12 7.48
CA ALA A 158 -7.73 -1.74 8.05
C ALA A 158 -8.42 -0.83 9.08
N TYR A 159 -7.65 -0.14 9.92
CA TYR A 159 -8.16 0.87 10.85
C TYR A 159 -8.97 1.96 10.13
N ARG A 160 -8.57 2.33 8.90
CA ARG A 160 -9.28 3.29 8.05
C ARG A 160 -10.38 2.66 7.17
N GLY A 161 -10.75 1.41 7.42
CA GLY A 161 -11.83 0.72 6.70
C GLY A 161 -11.47 0.28 5.27
N LEU A 162 -10.18 0.06 4.98
CA LEU A 162 -9.75 -0.58 3.72
C LEU A 162 -9.66 -2.10 3.91
N LYS A 163 -10.28 -2.86 3.00
CA LYS A 163 -10.19 -4.33 3.03
C LYS A 163 -8.75 -4.73 2.68
N THR A 164 -8.03 -5.28 3.65
CA THR A 164 -6.57 -5.45 3.55
C THR A 164 -6.12 -6.89 3.83
N ALA A 165 -5.19 -7.38 3.01
CA ALA A 165 -4.50 -8.65 3.24
C ALA A 165 -2.99 -8.45 3.40
N ILE A 166 -2.37 -9.24 4.28
CA ILE A 166 -0.91 -9.32 4.43
C ILE A 166 -0.48 -10.76 4.15
N PHE A 167 0.44 -10.94 3.21
CA PHE A 167 1.07 -12.22 2.88
C PHE A 167 2.44 -12.31 3.55
N GLU A 168 2.69 -13.38 4.30
CA GLU A 168 3.97 -13.61 5.00
C GLU A 168 4.47 -15.04 4.80
N ALA A 169 5.65 -15.16 4.19
CA ALA A 169 6.22 -16.44 3.78
C ALA A 169 6.95 -17.21 4.90
N SER A 170 7.39 -16.55 5.97
CA SER A 170 8.29 -17.12 6.99
C SER A 170 7.79 -16.90 8.42
N SER A 171 8.01 -15.72 9.01
CA SER A 171 7.71 -15.42 10.42
C SER A 171 7.05 -14.05 10.49
N TRP A 172 5.87 -13.99 11.11
CA TRP A 172 5.23 -12.71 11.39
C TRP A 172 6.16 -11.87 12.25
N GLY A 173 6.30 -10.58 11.96
CA GLY A 173 7.30 -9.70 12.57
C GLY A 173 8.63 -9.62 11.80
N GLY A 174 8.83 -10.47 10.79
CA GLY A 174 10.06 -10.49 10.00
C GLY A 174 11.30 -10.70 10.89
N ILE A 175 12.37 -9.94 10.60
CA ILE A 175 13.64 -9.99 11.34
C ILE A 175 13.45 -9.91 12.86
N LEU A 176 12.48 -9.12 13.35
CA LEU A 176 12.25 -8.97 14.78
C LEU A 176 11.90 -10.29 15.47
N SER A 177 11.21 -11.20 14.78
CA SER A 177 10.78 -12.46 15.38
C SER A 177 11.71 -13.62 15.12
N TRP A 178 12.25 -13.77 13.90
CA TRP A 178 13.11 -14.93 13.61
C TRP A 178 14.59 -14.69 13.95
N LEU A 179 15.03 -13.42 14.00
CA LEU A 179 16.44 -13.08 14.20
C LEU A 179 16.76 -12.65 15.62
N CYS A 180 15.96 -11.75 16.17
CA CYS A 180 16.25 -11.10 17.44
C CYS A 180 15.04 -11.02 18.39
N PRO A 181 14.32 -12.14 18.63
CA PRO A 181 13.07 -12.14 19.38
C PRO A 181 13.17 -11.56 20.79
N ASP A 182 14.29 -11.81 21.48
CA ASP A 182 14.51 -11.38 22.88
C ASP A 182 15.29 -10.07 22.98
N LYS A 183 15.68 -9.47 21.85
CA LYS A 183 16.43 -8.22 21.83
C LYS A 183 15.50 -7.07 22.23
N MET A 184 16.00 -6.18 23.08
CA MET A 184 15.33 -4.93 23.41
C MET A 184 15.46 -3.92 22.27
N ILE A 185 14.39 -3.16 22.01
CA ILE A 185 14.38 -2.12 20.97
C ILE A 185 14.72 -0.76 21.62
N GLU A 186 16.01 -0.41 21.61
CA GLU A 186 16.52 0.82 22.24
C GLU A 186 16.20 2.10 21.45
N ASN A 187 15.90 1.99 20.16
CA ASN A 187 15.78 3.11 19.22
C ASN A 187 14.34 3.34 18.71
N PHE A 188 13.35 3.05 19.55
CA PHE A 188 11.94 3.26 19.24
C PHE A 188 11.27 4.05 20.36
N PRO A 189 11.12 5.38 20.21
CA PRO A 189 10.51 6.23 21.23
C PRO A 189 9.10 5.75 21.62
N GLY A 190 8.81 5.76 22.91
CA GLY A 190 7.51 5.36 23.45
C GLY A 190 7.36 3.88 23.81
N LEU A 191 8.37 3.04 23.54
CA LEU A 191 8.44 1.71 24.13
C LEU A 191 8.98 1.76 25.56
N CYS A 192 8.51 0.84 26.40
CA CYS A 192 9.04 0.64 27.73
C CYS A 192 10.46 0.06 27.64
N GLU A 193 11.35 0.42 28.56
CA GLU A 193 12.73 -0.06 28.66
C GLU A 193 12.86 -1.59 28.78
N LYS A 194 11.78 -2.37 28.85
CA LYS A 194 11.81 -3.84 28.93
C LYS A 194 11.11 -4.53 27.76
N SER A 195 10.65 -3.79 26.75
CA SER A 195 9.94 -4.38 25.61
C SER A 195 10.92 -5.06 24.65
N THR A 196 10.70 -6.36 24.44
CA THR A 196 11.44 -7.15 23.45
C THR A 196 10.85 -6.96 22.05
N CYS A 197 11.61 -7.36 21.03
CA CYS A 197 11.12 -7.50 19.66
C CYS A 197 9.85 -8.37 19.59
N SER A 198 9.82 -9.48 20.33
CA SER A 198 8.66 -10.37 20.38
C SER A 198 7.44 -9.69 20.97
N ASP A 199 7.59 -8.91 22.05
CA ASP A 199 6.49 -8.15 22.66
C ASP A 199 5.87 -7.17 21.65
N LEU A 200 6.73 -6.44 20.93
CA LEU A 200 6.28 -5.49 19.92
C LEU A 200 5.52 -6.20 18.79
N VAL A 201 6.07 -7.30 18.24
CA VAL A 201 5.41 -8.06 17.17
C VAL A 201 4.08 -8.64 17.65
N ASN A 202 4.04 -9.20 18.86
CA ASN A 202 2.81 -9.74 19.44
C ASN A 202 1.74 -8.65 19.58
N SER A 203 2.13 -7.42 19.93
CA SER A 203 1.20 -6.28 19.98
C SER A 203 0.58 -5.97 18.60
N TRP A 204 1.39 -5.92 17.53
CA TRP A 204 0.90 -5.70 16.16
C TRP A 204 0.01 -6.85 15.67
N MET A 205 0.40 -8.10 15.95
CA MET A 205 -0.39 -9.27 15.59
C MET A 205 -1.77 -9.26 16.26
N ASN A 206 -1.83 -8.86 17.52
CA ASN A 206 -3.10 -8.72 18.23
C ASN A 206 -3.96 -7.60 17.65
N GLU A 207 -3.36 -6.47 17.28
CA GLU A 207 -4.08 -5.35 16.65
C GLU A 207 -4.61 -5.71 15.26
N ALA A 208 -3.79 -6.36 14.42
CA ALA A 208 -4.19 -6.84 13.10
C ALA A 208 -5.40 -7.80 13.19
N LYS A 209 -5.39 -8.72 14.18
CA LYS A 209 -6.52 -9.63 14.44
C LYS A 209 -7.79 -8.88 14.86
N LYS A 210 -7.69 -7.91 15.78
CA LYS A 210 -8.83 -7.08 16.22
C LYS A 210 -9.47 -6.33 15.07
N LEU A 211 -8.65 -5.79 14.17
CA LEU A 211 -9.07 -5.07 12.97
C LEU A 211 -9.48 -5.98 11.81
N LYS A 212 -9.43 -7.30 12.01
CA LYS A 212 -9.80 -8.32 11.00
C LYS A 212 -9.01 -8.18 9.69
N VAL A 213 -7.72 -7.81 9.79
CA VAL A 213 -6.79 -7.89 8.67
C VAL A 213 -6.70 -9.34 8.21
N GLU A 214 -6.75 -9.59 6.89
CA GLU A 214 -6.61 -10.94 6.36
C GLU A 214 -5.13 -11.36 6.37
N MET A 215 -4.78 -12.21 7.33
CA MET A 215 -3.42 -12.65 7.58
C MET A 215 -3.16 -13.97 6.84
N LYS A 216 -2.44 -13.93 5.72
CA LYS A 216 -2.13 -15.09 4.89
C LYS A 216 -0.69 -15.58 5.10
N LYS A 217 -0.55 -16.75 5.71
CA LYS A 217 0.74 -17.38 5.98
C LYS A 217 1.16 -18.25 4.79
N GLU A 218 1.62 -17.62 3.74
CA GLU A 218 2.01 -18.29 2.49
C GLU A 218 3.02 -17.46 1.71
N ARG A 219 3.74 -18.11 0.79
CA ARG A 219 4.68 -17.44 -0.10
C ARG A 219 3.95 -16.81 -1.29
N VAL A 220 4.31 -15.58 -1.62
CA VAL A 220 4.02 -14.97 -2.92
C VAL A 220 5.12 -15.37 -3.89
N ASN A 221 4.74 -16.00 -4.99
CA ASN A 221 5.64 -16.55 -6.00
C ASN A 221 5.89 -15.55 -7.14
N GLU A 222 4.84 -14.82 -7.53
CA GLU A 222 4.90 -13.86 -8.62
C GLU A 222 3.94 -12.70 -8.38
N ILE A 223 4.31 -11.55 -8.91
CA ILE A 223 3.46 -10.37 -9.00
C ILE A 223 3.51 -9.88 -10.44
N THR A 224 2.36 -9.48 -10.98
CA THR A 224 2.26 -8.93 -12.33
C THR A 224 2.04 -7.42 -12.31
N PRO A 225 2.31 -6.70 -13.43
CA PRO A 225 2.12 -5.24 -13.50
C PRO A 225 0.67 -4.77 -13.26
N ASP A 226 -0.34 -5.62 -13.50
CA ASP A 226 -1.74 -5.30 -13.18
C ASP A 226 -2.12 -5.52 -11.71
N ARG A 227 -1.12 -5.65 -10.81
CA ARG A 227 -1.26 -5.87 -9.36
C ARG A 227 -1.93 -7.20 -8.99
N LYS A 228 -1.75 -8.23 -9.84
CA LYS A 228 -2.09 -9.61 -9.49
C LYS A 228 -0.97 -10.20 -8.65
N VAL A 229 -1.33 -10.87 -7.56
CA VAL A 229 -0.43 -11.57 -6.64
C VAL A 229 -0.72 -13.06 -6.79
N ILE A 230 0.26 -13.82 -7.23
CA ILE A 230 0.18 -15.27 -7.38
C ILE A 230 0.90 -15.88 -6.17
N ALA A 231 0.12 -16.45 -5.27
CA ALA A 231 0.59 -17.10 -4.05
C ALA A 231 0.39 -18.62 -4.14
N GLU A 232 0.80 -19.35 -3.10
CA GLU A 232 0.67 -20.81 -3.04
C GLU A 232 -0.79 -21.29 -3.10
N SER A 233 -1.70 -20.57 -2.44
CA SER A 233 -3.12 -20.92 -2.36
C SER A 233 -3.96 -20.47 -3.56
N GLY A 234 -3.44 -19.55 -4.38
CA GLY A 234 -4.18 -19.02 -5.52
C GLY A 234 -3.75 -17.63 -5.96
N GLU A 235 -4.59 -17.02 -6.78
CA GLU A 235 -4.39 -15.68 -7.32
C GLU A 235 -5.26 -14.66 -6.58
N TYR A 236 -4.68 -13.50 -6.30
CA TYR A 236 -5.34 -12.41 -5.60
C TYR A 236 -5.08 -11.09 -6.32
N ARG A 237 -6.02 -10.15 -6.24
CA ARG A 237 -5.88 -8.80 -6.82
C ARG A 237 -6.14 -7.72 -5.80
N GLY A 238 -5.20 -6.78 -5.72
CA GLY A 238 -5.29 -5.58 -4.88
C GLY A 238 -5.45 -4.33 -5.73
N LYS A 239 -6.26 -3.36 -5.29
CA LYS A 239 -6.23 -2.01 -5.88
C LYS A 239 -4.89 -1.33 -5.62
N ILE A 240 -4.31 -1.55 -4.46
CA ILE A 240 -2.95 -1.11 -4.12
C ILE A 240 -2.13 -2.32 -3.69
N LEU A 241 -0.86 -2.34 -4.10
CA LEU A 241 0.11 -3.34 -3.71
C LEU A 241 1.26 -2.68 -2.95
N VAL A 242 1.65 -3.28 -1.82
CA VAL A 242 2.73 -2.78 -0.97
C VAL A 242 3.79 -3.87 -0.80
N LEU A 243 4.99 -3.59 -1.28
CA LEU A 243 6.15 -4.49 -1.21
C LEU A 243 6.90 -4.24 0.09
N ALA A 244 6.94 -5.23 0.97
CA ALA A 244 7.47 -5.14 2.33
C ALA A 244 8.31 -6.38 2.70
N THR A 245 8.97 -7.00 1.72
CA THR A 245 9.75 -8.25 1.91
C THR A 245 11.07 -8.04 2.65
N GLY A 246 11.41 -6.78 2.97
CA GLY A 246 12.57 -6.41 3.77
C GLY A 246 13.89 -6.79 3.13
N SER A 247 14.87 -7.11 3.97
CA SER A 247 16.20 -7.52 3.55
C SER A 247 16.60 -8.87 4.18
N SER A 248 17.56 -9.52 3.54
CA SER A 248 18.21 -10.74 4.01
C SER A 248 19.70 -10.48 4.30
N PRO A 249 20.36 -11.40 4.99
CA PRO A 249 21.78 -11.30 5.29
C PRO A 249 22.61 -11.31 4.01
N ALA A 250 23.62 -10.43 3.91
CA ALA A 250 24.58 -10.51 2.83
C ALA A 250 25.56 -11.69 3.05
N THR A 251 25.99 -12.31 1.96
CA THR A 251 27.13 -13.23 1.96
C THR A 251 28.44 -12.47 1.89
N GLY A 252 29.50 -13.04 2.46
CA GLY A 252 30.84 -12.44 2.46
C GLY A 252 31.63 -12.75 1.19
N GLY A 253 31.27 -13.82 0.47
CA GLY A 253 32.05 -14.34 -0.66
C GLY A 253 33.37 -14.96 -0.20
N ILE A 254 33.48 -15.36 1.07
CA ILE A 254 34.72 -15.84 1.67
C ILE A 254 34.91 -17.31 1.29
N LYS A 255 36.15 -17.68 0.91
CA LYS A 255 36.46 -19.08 0.61
C LYS A 255 36.12 -19.97 1.82
N GLY A 256 35.28 -20.99 1.60
CA GLY A 256 34.81 -21.91 2.64
C GLY A 256 33.54 -21.48 3.37
N GLU A 257 33.04 -20.26 3.18
CA GLU A 257 31.78 -19.76 3.77
C GLU A 257 30.61 -20.72 3.53
N GLU A 258 30.34 -21.06 2.27
CA GLU A 258 29.21 -21.93 1.91
C GLU A 258 29.35 -23.35 2.47
N LYS A 259 30.59 -23.87 2.56
CA LYS A 259 30.86 -25.22 3.09
C LYS A 259 30.38 -25.37 4.54
N PHE A 260 30.51 -24.31 5.33
CA PHE A 260 30.24 -24.30 6.76
C PHE A 260 29.01 -23.48 7.17
N SER A 261 28.20 -23.00 6.21
CA SER A 261 27.08 -22.07 6.41
C SER A 261 25.89 -22.62 7.20
N LYS A 262 25.91 -23.91 7.54
CA LYS A 262 24.93 -24.51 8.46
C LYS A 262 25.38 -24.31 9.90
N ASP A 263 24.45 -23.93 10.78
CA ASP A 263 24.72 -23.61 12.18
C ASP A 263 25.53 -24.69 12.91
N GLU A 264 25.34 -25.98 12.61
CA GLU A 264 26.11 -27.08 13.22
C GLU A 264 27.57 -27.19 12.75
N LYS A 265 27.90 -26.52 11.64
CA LYS A 265 29.22 -26.51 11.01
C LYS A 265 30.07 -25.30 11.37
N GLY A 266 29.48 -24.22 11.86
CA GLY A 266 30.20 -23.15 12.55
C GLY A 266 30.29 -21.80 11.81
N VAL A 267 29.70 -21.63 10.63
CA VAL A 267 29.47 -20.29 10.05
C VAL A 267 28.02 -19.87 10.26
N TYR A 268 27.86 -18.70 10.86
CA TYR A 268 26.57 -18.11 11.18
C TYR A 268 26.48 -16.74 10.53
N TYR A 269 25.30 -16.37 10.03
CA TYR A 269 25.07 -14.99 9.59
C TYR A 269 24.59 -14.09 10.74
N TYR A 270 24.14 -14.70 11.85
CA TYR A 270 23.73 -14.02 13.08
C TYR A 270 23.81 -14.92 14.30
N VAL A 271 23.81 -14.27 15.47
CA VAL A 271 23.67 -14.93 16.77
C VAL A 271 22.19 -15.01 17.13
N ARG A 272 21.54 -16.16 16.89
CA ARG A 272 20.15 -16.41 17.32
C ARG A 272 20.06 -16.89 18.78
N ASN A 273 20.99 -17.75 19.17
CA ASN A 273 21.09 -18.28 20.53
C ASN A 273 22.54 -18.19 21.00
N PRO A 274 22.89 -17.20 21.86
CA PRO A 274 24.23 -17.04 22.41
C PRO A 274 24.77 -18.29 23.12
N GLN A 275 23.90 -19.15 23.67
CA GLN A 275 24.31 -20.37 24.38
C GLN A 275 24.98 -21.39 23.45
N ASN A 276 24.70 -21.34 22.14
CA ASN A 276 25.38 -22.19 21.15
C ASN A 276 26.88 -21.86 21.02
N PHE A 277 27.33 -20.75 21.62
CA PHE A 277 28.71 -20.28 21.60
C PHE A 277 29.42 -20.45 22.95
N GLN A 278 28.81 -21.16 23.90
CA GLN A 278 29.40 -21.40 25.21
C GLN A 278 30.80 -22.03 25.08
N GLY A 279 31.82 -21.38 25.64
CA GLY A 279 33.21 -21.87 25.62
C GLY A 279 33.90 -21.80 24.26
N LYS A 280 33.31 -21.13 23.26
CA LYS A 280 33.86 -21.07 21.89
C LYS A 280 34.73 -19.84 21.66
N ARG A 281 35.71 -19.98 20.76
CA ARG A 281 36.44 -18.87 20.15
C ARG A 281 35.73 -18.47 18.86
N VAL A 282 35.34 -17.21 18.78
CA VAL A 282 34.47 -16.70 17.72
C VAL A 282 35.17 -15.57 16.97
N VAL A 283 35.20 -15.65 15.65
CA VAL A 283 35.53 -14.51 14.79
C VAL A 283 34.25 -13.90 14.22
N ILE A 284 34.09 -12.59 14.37
CA ILE A 284 32.98 -11.81 13.81
C ILE A 284 33.54 -10.99 12.65
N VAL A 285 33.01 -11.21 11.45
CA VAL A 285 33.44 -10.50 10.24
C VAL A 285 32.52 -9.31 10.02
N GLY A 286 33.07 -8.10 10.16
CA GLY A 286 32.32 -6.86 10.00
C GLY A 286 32.74 -5.79 11.01
N GLY A 287 32.41 -4.53 10.69
CA GLY A 287 32.75 -3.37 11.53
C GLY A 287 31.56 -2.47 11.87
N GLY A 288 30.32 -2.93 11.61
CA GLY A 288 29.10 -2.16 11.83
C GLY A 288 28.35 -2.52 13.12
N ASN A 289 27.20 -1.88 13.34
CA ASN A 289 26.34 -2.16 14.51
C ASN A 289 25.96 -3.65 14.66
N SER A 290 25.77 -4.39 13.57
CA SER A 290 25.47 -5.82 13.65
C SER A 290 26.63 -6.65 14.21
N ALA A 291 27.88 -6.28 13.89
CA ALA A 291 29.06 -6.94 14.45
C ALA A 291 29.20 -6.63 15.94
N ALA A 292 28.96 -5.38 16.33
CA ALA A 292 28.96 -4.96 17.73
C ALA A 292 27.87 -5.68 18.55
N ASP A 293 26.65 -5.78 18.01
CA ASP A 293 25.54 -6.48 18.66
C ASP A 293 25.84 -7.97 18.82
N ALA A 294 26.41 -8.61 17.80
CA ALA A 294 26.85 -10.00 17.89
C ALA A 294 27.91 -10.16 19.00
N ALA A 295 28.94 -9.32 19.02
CA ALA A 295 29.99 -9.39 20.04
C ALA A 295 29.44 -9.19 21.46
N LEU A 296 28.60 -8.17 21.67
CA LEU A 296 27.96 -7.91 22.96
C LEU A 296 27.04 -9.07 23.39
N SER A 297 26.30 -9.69 22.46
CA SER A 297 25.43 -10.83 22.78
C SER A 297 26.19 -12.09 23.18
N LEU A 298 27.43 -12.23 22.72
CA LEU A 298 28.31 -13.36 23.03
C LEU A 298 29.22 -13.09 24.23
N ALA A 299 29.17 -11.88 24.80
CA ALA A 299 30.06 -11.41 25.86
C ALA A 299 29.93 -12.19 27.17
N ASP A 300 28.91 -13.00 27.38
CA ASP A 300 28.78 -13.85 28.57
C ASP A 300 29.02 -15.33 28.28
N THR A 301 29.03 -15.75 27.00
CA THR A 301 29.04 -17.16 26.60
C THR A 301 30.34 -17.59 25.90
N ALA A 302 30.87 -16.78 24.98
CA ALA A 302 32.10 -17.11 24.24
C ALA A 302 33.36 -16.88 25.10
N ASP A 303 34.41 -17.69 24.90
CA ASP A 303 35.68 -17.56 25.62
C ASP A 303 36.60 -16.48 25.00
N LEU A 304 36.52 -16.33 23.68
CA LEU A 304 37.27 -15.33 22.94
C LEU A 304 36.41 -14.81 21.78
N ILE A 305 36.37 -13.49 21.62
CA ILE A 305 35.67 -12.83 20.51
C ILE A 305 36.68 -11.99 19.76
N THR A 306 36.81 -12.20 18.46
CA THR A 306 37.66 -11.39 17.59
C THR A 306 36.82 -10.74 16.51
N ILE A 307 36.75 -9.41 16.48
CA ILE A 307 36.07 -8.66 15.43
C ILE A 307 37.12 -8.34 14.35
N ALA A 308 36.95 -8.89 13.15
CA ALA A 308 37.77 -8.56 11.99
C ALA A 308 37.05 -7.51 11.15
N CYS A 309 37.64 -6.32 11.04
CA CYS A 309 37.08 -5.22 10.26
C CYS A 309 38.10 -4.67 9.25
N ARG A 310 37.67 -4.51 8.01
CA ARG A 310 38.50 -4.00 6.90
C ARG A 310 38.89 -2.53 7.02
N SER A 311 38.19 -1.76 7.86
CA SER A 311 38.48 -0.34 8.07
C SER A 311 39.44 -0.18 9.25
N ASP A 312 40.03 1.00 9.36
CA ASP A 312 40.78 1.46 10.52
C ASP A 312 39.90 1.90 11.70
N GLU A 313 38.57 1.89 11.54
CA GLU A 313 37.59 2.23 12.58
C GLU A 313 36.34 1.32 12.57
N LEU A 314 35.62 1.29 13.70
CA LEU A 314 34.30 0.66 13.80
C LEU A 314 33.19 1.69 13.53
N LYS A 315 32.28 1.37 12.61
CA LYS A 315 31.08 2.17 12.28
C LYS A 315 29.91 1.77 13.18
N VAL A 316 30.05 2.05 14.47
CA VAL A 316 29.17 1.58 15.55
C VAL A 316 28.70 2.75 16.40
N ALA A 317 27.51 2.65 16.97
CA ALA A 317 27.00 3.65 17.91
C ALA A 317 27.95 3.84 19.11
N PRO A 318 28.23 5.07 19.57
CA PRO A 318 29.23 5.35 20.61
C PRO A 318 29.04 4.54 21.91
N ASN A 319 27.79 4.41 22.38
CA ASN A 319 27.47 3.65 23.59
C ASN A 319 27.84 2.15 23.50
N LYS A 320 27.85 1.57 22.29
CA LYS A 320 28.26 0.18 22.08
C LYS A 320 29.77 0.03 22.00
N ILE A 321 30.48 1.03 21.47
CA ILE A 321 31.95 1.04 21.42
C ILE A 321 32.53 1.00 22.85
N GLU A 322 31.99 1.82 23.75
CA GLU A 322 32.42 1.84 25.16
C GLU A 322 32.20 0.48 25.84
N ARG A 323 31.03 -0.13 25.64
CA ARG A 323 30.70 -1.46 26.16
C ARG A 323 31.62 -2.55 25.62
N LEU A 324 31.95 -2.52 24.33
CA LEU A 324 32.88 -3.47 23.72
C LEU A 324 34.28 -3.36 24.31
N LYS A 325 34.78 -2.13 24.51
CA LYS A 325 36.10 -1.88 25.10
C LYS A 325 36.22 -2.35 26.56
N ALA A 326 35.11 -2.41 27.28
CA ALA A 326 35.08 -2.88 28.67
C ALA A 326 35.12 -4.42 28.81
N ILE A 327 35.11 -5.17 27.70
CA ILE A 327 35.09 -6.64 27.71
C ILE A 327 36.46 -7.16 27.29
N ASP A 328 37.26 -7.65 28.25
CA ASP A 328 38.65 -8.10 28.03
C ASP A 328 38.81 -9.20 26.97
N LYS A 329 37.77 -10.03 26.79
CA LYS A 329 37.78 -11.12 25.80
C LYS A 329 37.39 -10.70 24.39
N VAL A 330 37.02 -9.44 24.18
CA VAL A 330 36.75 -8.88 22.84
C VAL A 330 38.01 -8.22 22.31
N LYS A 331 38.52 -8.73 21.20
CA LYS A 331 39.64 -8.15 20.45
C LYS A 331 39.13 -7.60 19.12
N VAL A 332 39.60 -6.43 18.74
CA VAL A 332 39.28 -5.83 17.43
C VAL A 332 40.54 -5.81 16.58
N LEU A 333 40.46 -6.44 15.41
CA LEU A 333 41.48 -6.39 14.38
C LEU A 333 41.02 -5.42 13.29
N TYR A 334 41.67 -4.26 13.26
CA TYR A 334 41.44 -3.23 12.25
C TYR A 334 42.22 -3.55 10.97
N ASN A 335 41.80 -2.97 9.85
CA ASN A 335 42.42 -3.21 8.54
C ASN A 335 42.59 -4.71 8.24
N THR A 336 41.67 -5.54 8.69
CA THR A 336 41.77 -7.00 8.61
C THR A 336 40.61 -7.57 7.82
N GLU A 337 40.93 -8.34 6.79
CA GLU A 337 39.97 -9.06 5.95
C GLU A 337 40.05 -10.57 6.20
N VAL A 338 38.91 -11.26 6.33
CA VAL A 338 38.89 -12.72 6.40
C VAL A 338 38.85 -13.28 4.98
N VAL A 339 39.88 -14.02 4.58
CA VAL A 339 40.06 -14.52 3.20
C VAL A 339 39.69 -15.99 3.04
N GLU A 340 39.80 -16.79 4.11
CA GLU A 340 39.40 -18.20 4.10
C GLU A 340 38.88 -18.66 5.46
N ILE A 341 37.81 -19.45 5.44
CA ILE A 341 37.29 -20.21 6.57
C ILE A 341 37.61 -21.68 6.29
N SER A 342 38.30 -22.35 7.21
CA SER A 342 38.88 -23.67 6.96
C SER A 342 38.63 -24.64 8.11
N GLY A 343 38.63 -25.92 7.76
CA GLY A 343 38.37 -27.03 8.67
C GLY A 343 37.90 -28.29 7.94
N THR A 344 37.78 -29.39 8.68
CA THR A 344 37.46 -30.71 8.10
C THR A 344 35.95 -30.81 7.89
N ASP A 345 35.20 -31.03 8.98
CA ASP A 345 33.74 -31.12 9.01
C ASP A 345 33.07 -29.84 9.54
N LYS A 346 33.79 -29.14 10.42
CA LYS A 346 33.37 -27.88 11.05
C LYS A 346 34.47 -26.84 10.91
N VAL A 347 34.14 -25.59 11.21
CA VAL A 347 35.13 -24.52 11.35
C VAL A 347 36.16 -24.90 12.41
N GLU A 348 37.44 -24.81 12.05
CA GLU A 348 38.57 -25.02 12.97
C GLU A 348 39.52 -23.81 12.99
N LYS A 349 39.56 -23.04 11.88
CA LYS A 349 40.40 -21.87 11.75
C LYS A 349 39.90 -20.89 10.69
N VAL A 350 40.36 -19.65 10.81
CA VAL A 350 40.26 -18.64 9.76
C VAL A 350 41.65 -18.17 9.33
N ILE A 351 41.77 -17.82 8.06
CA ILE A 351 42.90 -17.11 7.50
C ILE A 351 42.42 -15.68 7.23
N MET A 352 43.16 -14.73 7.78
CA MET A 352 42.90 -13.32 7.67
C MET A 352 44.10 -12.64 7.02
N LYS A 353 43.85 -11.51 6.38
CA LYS A 353 44.88 -10.67 5.77
C LYS A 353 44.88 -9.31 6.46
N ASP A 354 46.02 -8.92 7.00
CA ASP A 354 46.26 -7.54 7.39
C ASP A 354 46.48 -6.71 6.12
N LEU A 355 45.61 -5.73 5.88
CA LEU A 355 45.61 -4.89 4.69
C LEU A 355 46.68 -3.80 4.72
N LYS A 356 47.29 -3.53 5.89
CA LYS A 356 48.41 -2.59 6.02
C LYS A 356 49.75 -3.27 5.79
N GLU A 357 49.96 -4.39 6.46
CA GLU A 357 51.24 -5.11 6.41
C GLU A 357 51.30 -6.13 5.26
N ASP A 358 50.17 -6.39 4.58
CA ASP A 358 50.03 -7.42 3.53
C ASP A 358 50.33 -8.84 4.04
N GLU A 359 50.24 -9.06 5.36
CA GLU A 359 50.56 -10.33 6.02
C GLU A 359 49.32 -11.20 6.26
N LEU A 360 49.52 -12.53 6.18
CA LEU A 360 48.49 -13.51 6.51
C LEU A 360 48.55 -13.93 7.96
N ILE A 361 47.43 -13.80 8.66
CA ILE A 361 47.24 -14.17 10.06
C ILE A 361 46.33 -15.39 10.12
N GLN A 362 46.77 -16.46 10.78
CA GLN A 362 45.94 -17.63 11.05
C GLN A 362 45.44 -17.59 12.50
N GLN A 363 44.13 -17.76 12.69
CA GLN A 363 43.54 -17.88 14.02
C GLN A 363 42.70 -19.15 14.12
N VAL A 364 42.97 -19.95 15.16
CA VAL A 364 42.15 -21.12 15.48
C VAL A 364 40.85 -20.65 16.12
N VAL A 365 39.72 -21.06 15.55
CA VAL A 365 38.38 -20.63 15.96
C VAL A 365 37.39 -21.78 15.84
N ASP A 366 36.33 -21.71 16.63
CA ASP A 366 35.28 -22.73 16.65
C ASP A 366 34.04 -22.25 15.90
N SER A 367 33.91 -20.94 15.67
CA SER A 367 32.78 -20.35 14.97
C SER A 367 33.13 -19.01 14.30
N VAL A 368 32.44 -18.72 13.19
CA VAL A 368 32.52 -17.45 12.47
C VAL A 368 31.13 -16.85 12.36
N VAL A 369 30.98 -15.57 12.68
CA VAL A 369 29.74 -14.80 12.52
C VAL A 369 29.94 -13.76 11.42
N LEU A 370 29.18 -13.85 10.33
CA LEU A 370 29.26 -12.94 9.19
C LEU A 370 28.27 -11.78 9.36
N ALA A 371 28.78 -10.64 9.82
CA ALA A 371 28.02 -9.39 9.99
C ALA A 371 28.38 -8.37 8.89
N VAL A 372 28.32 -8.81 7.64
CA VAL A 372 28.82 -8.07 6.46
C VAL A 372 27.79 -7.17 5.76
N GLY A 373 26.54 -7.17 6.24
CA GLY A 373 25.48 -6.29 5.75
C GLY A 373 24.18 -7.02 5.45
N LEU A 374 23.26 -6.30 4.81
CA LEU A 374 21.96 -6.80 4.39
C LEU A 374 21.79 -6.54 2.88
N ILE A 375 21.02 -7.40 2.21
CA ILE A 375 20.64 -7.29 0.80
C ILE A 375 19.11 -7.26 0.72
N PRO A 376 18.50 -6.31 0.01
CA PRO A 376 17.05 -6.21 -0.13
C PRO A 376 16.47 -7.41 -0.90
N ASN A 377 15.32 -7.92 -0.46
CA ASN A 377 14.67 -9.10 -1.01
C ASN A 377 13.85 -8.77 -2.26
N THR A 378 14.52 -8.37 -3.35
CA THR A 378 13.90 -7.86 -4.59
C THR A 378 13.81 -8.87 -5.74
N GLU A 379 14.34 -10.07 -5.57
CA GLU A 379 14.46 -11.09 -6.64
C GLU A 379 13.15 -11.37 -7.38
N ILE A 380 12.05 -11.53 -6.64
CA ILE A 380 10.72 -11.83 -7.22
C ILE A 380 10.11 -10.66 -7.99
N PHE A 381 10.67 -9.45 -7.84
CA PHE A 381 10.17 -8.23 -8.46
C PHE A 381 10.97 -7.77 -9.67
N LYS A 382 12.10 -8.42 -10.00
CA LYS A 382 12.97 -8.02 -11.11
C LYS A 382 12.25 -7.94 -12.46
N LYS A 383 11.23 -8.78 -12.67
CA LYS A 383 10.43 -8.81 -13.90
C LYS A 383 9.33 -7.73 -13.97
N LEU A 384 9.06 -7.03 -12.87
CA LEU A 384 8.03 -5.98 -12.83
C LEU A 384 8.47 -4.67 -13.50
N GLY A 385 9.77 -4.47 -13.70
CA GLY A 385 10.29 -3.19 -14.20
C GLY A 385 10.32 -2.09 -13.14
N LEU A 386 10.45 -2.46 -11.87
CA LEU A 386 10.63 -1.52 -10.77
C LEU A 386 12.04 -0.93 -10.81
N GLU A 387 12.14 0.38 -10.62
CA GLU A 387 13.43 1.06 -10.50
C GLU A 387 14.12 0.71 -9.18
N MET A 388 15.42 0.42 -9.27
CA MET A 388 16.28 0.11 -8.14
C MET A 388 17.50 1.04 -8.14
N ASP A 389 18.12 1.21 -6.98
CA ASP A 389 19.46 1.79 -6.88
C ASP A 389 20.55 0.76 -7.18
N ASP A 390 21.81 1.20 -7.20
CA ASP A 390 22.97 0.35 -7.51
C ASP A 390 23.20 -0.76 -6.46
N ARG A 391 22.55 -0.65 -5.29
CA ARG A 391 22.60 -1.63 -4.20
C ARG A 391 21.38 -2.56 -4.18
N GLY A 392 20.46 -2.39 -5.14
CA GLY A 392 19.27 -3.23 -5.31
C GLY A 392 18.06 -2.81 -4.48
N TYR A 393 18.08 -1.67 -3.78
CA TYR A 393 16.92 -1.17 -3.06
C TYR A 393 15.90 -0.57 -4.03
N LEU A 394 14.60 -0.80 -3.77
CA LEU A 394 13.52 -0.20 -4.56
C LEU A 394 13.51 1.32 -4.39
N LYS A 395 13.55 2.06 -5.49
CA LYS A 395 13.41 3.52 -5.45
C LYS A 395 11.96 3.89 -5.17
N THR A 396 11.78 4.78 -4.20
CA THR A 396 10.47 5.36 -3.89
C THR A 396 10.55 6.87 -3.72
N ASP A 397 9.41 7.54 -3.91
CA ASP A 397 9.27 8.94 -3.56
C ASP A 397 8.97 9.14 -2.05
N LYS A 398 8.80 10.40 -1.62
CA LYS A 398 8.46 10.73 -0.21
C LYS A 398 7.13 10.14 0.26
N THR A 399 6.26 9.71 -0.66
CA THR A 399 4.98 9.06 -0.38
C THR A 399 5.09 7.53 -0.38
N GLN A 400 6.30 7.00 -0.61
CA GLN A 400 6.66 5.59 -0.73
C GLN A 400 6.14 4.93 -2.02
N LYS A 401 5.73 5.73 -3.02
CA LYS A 401 5.34 5.23 -4.35
C LYS A 401 6.58 4.82 -5.13
N THR A 402 6.45 3.72 -5.86
CA THR A 402 7.44 3.29 -6.85
C THR A 402 7.19 3.98 -8.20
N ASN A 403 7.96 3.63 -9.23
CA ASN A 403 7.72 4.09 -10.60
C ASN A 403 6.46 3.47 -11.25
N ILE A 404 5.82 2.47 -10.62
CA ILE A 404 4.60 1.82 -11.13
C ILE A 404 3.40 2.27 -10.29
N ASP A 405 2.38 2.81 -10.96
CA ASP A 405 1.18 3.32 -10.31
C ASP A 405 0.46 2.22 -9.51
N GLY A 406 0.01 2.57 -8.30
CA GLY A 406 -0.60 1.63 -7.36
C GLY A 406 0.36 0.62 -6.71
N ILE A 407 1.68 0.70 -6.95
CA ILE A 407 2.70 -0.11 -6.26
C ILE A 407 3.57 0.77 -5.38
N TYR A 408 3.67 0.39 -4.11
CA TYR A 408 4.44 1.05 -3.07
C TYR A 408 5.49 0.09 -2.51
N ALA A 409 6.54 0.61 -1.87
CA ALA A 409 7.52 -0.21 -1.16
C ALA A 409 7.86 0.42 0.20
N VAL A 410 8.02 -0.41 1.24
CA VAL A 410 8.20 0.07 2.63
C VAL A 410 9.26 -0.70 3.40
N GLY A 411 9.99 0.00 4.25
CA GLY A 411 11.03 -0.58 5.10
C GLY A 411 12.28 -1.00 4.32
N ASP A 412 12.97 -2.01 4.84
CA ASP A 412 14.33 -2.38 4.41
C ASP A 412 14.46 -2.86 2.95
N ILE A 413 13.37 -3.01 2.21
CA ILE A 413 13.43 -3.25 0.76
C ILE A 413 13.68 -1.97 -0.05
N ALA A 414 13.32 -0.81 0.51
CA ALA A 414 13.36 0.50 -0.15
C ALA A 414 14.30 1.51 0.53
N SER A 415 14.94 1.12 1.63
CA SER A 415 15.85 1.99 2.39
C SER A 415 16.94 1.16 3.07
N ASP A 416 18.17 1.66 3.05
CA ASP A 416 19.28 1.09 3.80
C ASP A 416 19.36 1.58 5.26
N LEU A 417 18.51 2.55 5.64
CA LEU A 417 18.30 2.97 7.01
C LEU A 417 17.39 1.97 7.75
N ALA A 418 17.94 0.79 8.04
CA ALA A 418 17.26 -0.36 8.63
C ALA A 418 16.92 -0.16 10.14
N LEU A 419 16.04 0.80 10.42
CA LEU A 419 15.50 1.08 11.75
C LEU A 419 14.02 0.69 11.80
N VAL A 420 13.59 0.03 12.87
CA VAL A 420 12.18 -0.37 13.06
C VAL A 420 11.24 0.83 12.94
N VAL A 421 11.61 1.96 13.54
CA VAL A 421 10.82 3.19 13.50
C VAL A 421 10.66 3.74 12.07
N VAL A 422 11.68 3.57 11.21
CA VAL A 422 11.62 4.00 9.80
C VAL A 422 10.66 3.11 9.02
N ALA A 423 10.74 1.79 9.20
CA ALA A 423 9.81 0.85 8.56
C ALA A 423 8.35 1.13 8.98
N VAL A 424 8.10 1.39 10.27
CA VAL A 424 6.78 1.80 10.78
C VAL A 424 6.32 3.12 10.15
N ALA A 425 7.19 4.12 10.08
CA ALA A 425 6.88 5.42 9.47
C ALA A 425 6.55 5.29 7.97
N ASN A 426 7.31 4.49 7.21
CA ASN A 426 7.02 4.19 5.81
C ASN A 426 5.64 3.51 5.68
N GLY A 427 5.37 2.53 6.55
CA GLY A 427 4.10 1.81 6.53
C GLY A 427 2.90 2.73 6.80
N ALA A 428 3.03 3.65 7.75
CA ALA A 428 2.03 4.67 8.05
C ALA A 428 1.82 5.67 6.91
N THR A 429 2.92 6.06 6.25
CA THR A 429 2.88 6.95 5.07
C THR A 429 2.06 6.30 3.95
N VAL A 430 2.34 5.04 3.61
CA VAL A 430 1.58 4.30 2.60
C VAL A 430 0.11 4.14 3.00
N ALA A 431 -0.18 3.77 4.24
CA ALA A 431 -1.56 3.61 4.70
C ALA A 431 -2.36 4.91 4.57
N HIS A 432 -1.73 6.05 4.84
CA HIS A 432 -2.36 7.35 4.62
C HIS A 432 -2.64 7.61 3.13
N ASN A 433 -1.64 7.46 2.27
CA ASN A 433 -1.77 7.74 0.84
C ASN A 433 -2.74 6.78 0.15
N ALA A 434 -2.72 5.50 0.50
CA ALA A 434 -3.66 4.50 0.00
C ALA A 434 -5.11 4.86 0.32
N TYR A 435 -5.37 5.34 1.54
CA TYR A 435 -6.69 5.81 1.92
C TYR A 435 -7.12 7.03 1.10
N VAL A 436 -6.26 8.03 0.97
CA VAL A 436 -6.56 9.24 0.18
C VAL A 436 -6.84 8.90 -1.28
N GLU A 437 -6.04 8.01 -1.87
CA GLU A 437 -6.18 7.58 -3.27
C GLU A 437 -7.49 6.83 -3.52
N LEU A 438 -7.83 5.87 -2.64
CA LEU A 438 -8.99 5.00 -2.82
C LEU A 438 -10.30 5.65 -2.36
N ARG A 439 -10.29 6.48 -1.31
CA ARG A 439 -11.50 7.07 -0.72
C ARG A 439 -11.74 8.51 -1.16
N LYS A 440 -10.73 9.20 -1.67
CA LYS A 440 -10.80 10.61 -2.10
C LYS A 440 -11.54 11.50 -1.08
N PRO A 441 -11.11 11.49 0.20
CA PRO A 441 -11.71 12.34 1.22
C PRO A 441 -11.59 13.83 0.83
N TYR A 442 -12.47 14.67 1.38
CA TYR A 442 -12.44 16.12 1.13
C TYR A 442 -11.21 16.80 1.73
N TRP A 443 -10.55 16.18 2.71
CA TRP A 443 -9.30 16.60 3.32
C TRP A 443 -8.14 15.75 2.79
N LYS A 444 -6.92 16.29 2.83
CA LYS A 444 -5.70 15.55 2.49
C LYS A 444 -4.81 15.47 3.72
#